data_AF-A0A7S0Z6V9-F1
#
_entry.id   AF-A0A7S0Z6V9-F1
#
_cell.length_a   1.000
_cell.length_b   1.000
_cell.length_c   1.000
_cell.angle_alpha   90.00
_cell.angle_beta   90.00
_cell.angle_gamma   90.00
#
_symmetry.space_group_name_H-M   'P 1'
#
loop_
_entity.id
_entity.type
_entity.pdbx_description
1 polymer ?
#
loop_
_entity_poly.entity_id
_entity_poly.type
_entity_poly.pdbx_seq_one_letter_code
_entity_poly.pdbx_strand_id
1 'polypeptide(L)'
;SDQSASNNSNRISVNQRVRRVQRLGQFSVYEASRYEPLIRQSWEKLLEGHTRQELGLKFYSKFFTDNTSLHSMFTRTSDVMGEKFADILADIVTAVEDVTAMKNKLKALAPMHLKVGVKIEHSARMGKALFATFEDLLAEEWTSEVRAAWEWLWSWLSQLLHQSLEDARNEATVVTYSWDLAMDSNTAEEMGELLFDTLFELAPNLKP
;
A
#
# COMPACT_ATOMS: atom_id res chain seq x y z
N SER A 1 -31.09 -17.47 -25.04
CA SER A 1 -30.07 -18.45 -24.58
C SER A 1 -28.64 -17.92 -24.65
N ASP A 2 -28.35 -16.79 -25.32
CA ASP A 2 -26.97 -16.26 -25.46
C ASP A 2 -26.43 -15.39 -24.30
N GLN A 3 -27.30 -14.74 -23.52
CA GLN A 3 -26.84 -13.83 -22.45
C GLN A 3 -26.20 -14.57 -21.26
N SER A 4 -26.59 -15.82 -20.99
CA SER A 4 -26.02 -16.62 -19.90
C SER A 4 -24.60 -17.10 -20.21
N ALA A 5 -24.30 -17.43 -21.47
CA ALA A 5 -22.97 -17.85 -21.93
C ALA A 5 -21.97 -16.69 -21.90
N SER A 6 -22.38 -15.50 -22.34
CA SER A 6 -21.53 -14.28 -22.28
C SER A 6 -21.22 -13.86 -20.84
N ASN A 7 -22.19 -14.00 -19.92
CA ASN A 7 -22.00 -13.64 -18.51
C ASN A 7 -21.05 -14.63 -17.79
N ASN A 8 -21.07 -15.90 -18.19
CA ASN A 8 -20.21 -16.93 -17.61
C ASN A 8 -18.75 -16.80 -18.09
N SER A 9 -18.53 -16.51 -19.38
CA SER A 9 -17.19 -16.20 -19.92
C SER A 9 -16.56 -14.96 -19.29
N ASN A 10 -17.34 -13.90 -19.04
CA ASN A 10 -16.86 -12.72 -18.34
C ASN A 10 -16.45 -13.02 -16.90
N ARG A 11 -17.26 -13.78 -16.15
CA ARG A 11 -16.94 -14.21 -14.77
C ARG A 11 -15.70 -15.10 -14.70
N ILE A 12 -15.51 -16.02 -15.65
CA ILE A 12 -14.32 -16.87 -15.71
C ILE A 12 -13.07 -16.04 -16.00
N SER A 13 -13.13 -15.08 -16.92
CA SER A 13 -11.98 -14.21 -17.24
C SER A 13 -11.59 -13.29 -16.07
N VAL A 14 -12.58 -12.76 -15.34
CA VAL A 14 -12.36 -11.95 -14.13
C VAL A 14 -11.75 -12.82 -13.04
N ASN A 15 -12.29 -14.01 -12.78
CA ASN A 15 -11.75 -14.93 -11.78
C ASN A 15 -10.33 -15.40 -12.12
N GLN A 16 -10.01 -15.60 -13.40
CA GLN A 16 -8.65 -15.91 -13.84
C GLN A 16 -7.70 -14.72 -13.67
N ARG A 17 -8.16 -13.49 -13.93
CA ARG A 17 -7.39 -12.26 -13.67
C ARG A 17 -7.16 -12.07 -12.18
N VAL A 18 -8.18 -12.24 -11.34
CA VAL A 18 -8.10 -12.18 -9.87
C VAL A 18 -7.14 -13.26 -9.35
N ARG A 19 -7.23 -14.51 -9.82
CA ARG A 19 -6.28 -15.58 -9.45
C ARG A 19 -4.86 -15.34 -9.96
N ARG A 20 -4.69 -14.65 -11.08
CA ARG A 20 -3.38 -14.26 -11.61
C ARG A 20 -2.76 -13.14 -10.79
N VAL A 21 -3.55 -12.13 -10.41
CA VAL A 21 -3.15 -11.08 -9.45
C VAL A 21 -2.80 -11.72 -8.11
N GLN A 22 -3.63 -12.62 -7.56
CA GLN A 22 -3.35 -13.34 -6.31
C GLN A 22 -2.06 -14.18 -6.34
N ARG A 23 -1.69 -14.77 -7.49
CA ARG A 23 -0.42 -15.50 -7.65
C ARG A 23 0.80 -14.58 -7.79
N LEU A 24 0.65 -13.40 -8.37
CA LEU A 24 1.70 -12.39 -8.44
C LEU A 24 1.94 -11.69 -7.08
N GLY A 25 1.08 -11.96 -6.08
CA GLY A 25 1.15 -11.37 -4.74
C GLY A 25 1.59 -12.32 -3.64
N GLN A 26 1.88 -13.59 -3.96
CA GLN A 26 2.54 -14.47 -3.00
C GLN A 26 4.01 -14.09 -2.91
N PHE A 27 4.42 -13.66 -1.72
CA PHE A 27 5.84 -13.51 -1.41
C PHE A 27 6.55 -14.84 -1.68
N SER A 28 7.52 -14.80 -2.60
CA SER A 28 8.41 -15.91 -2.88
C SER A 28 9.71 -15.69 -2.14
N VAL A 29 9.99 -16.54 -1.15
CA VAL A 29 11.28 -16.53 -0.42
C VAL A 29 12.44 -16.64 -1.42
N TYR A 30 12.26 -17.45 -2.47
CA TYR A 30 13.27 -17.61 -3.52
C TYR A 30 13.52 -16.30 -4.30
N GLU A 31 12.46 -15.60 -4.72
CA GLU A 31 12.64 -14.32 -5.42
C GLU A 31 13.20 -13.26 -4.49
N ALA A 32 12.76 -13.22 -3.23
CA ALA A 32 13.26 -12.30 -2.21
C ALA A 32 14.78 -12.46 -2.03
N SER A 33 15.27 -13.66 -1.74
CA SER A 33 16.71 -13.89 -1.57
C SER A 33 17.52 -13.71 -2.86
N ARG A 34 16.90 -13.93 -4.04
CA ARG A 34 17.55 -13.65 -5.33
C ARG A 34 17.69 -12.15 -5.60
N TYR A 35 16.66 -11.36 -5.26
CA TYR A 35 16.55 -9.95 -5.63
C TYR A 35 17.04 -8.98 -4.56
N GLU A 36 17.04 -9.39 -3.29
CA GLU A 36 17.55 -8.60 -2.16
C GLU A 36 18.92 -7.95 -2.44
N PRO A 37 19.96 -8.65 -2.92
CA PRO A 37 21.27 -8.03 -3.07
C PRO A 37 21.26 -6.97 -4.17
N LEU A 38 20.50 -7.19 -5.24
CA LEU A 38 20.34 -6.23 -6.33
C LEU A 38 19.62 -4.96 -5.87
N ILE A 39 18.56 -5.12 -5.08
CA ILE A 39 17.78 -4.01 -4.52
C ILE A 39 18.65 -3.19 -3.56
N ARG A 40 19.37 -3.84 -2.65
CA ARG A 40 20.24 -3.14 -1.68
C ARG A 40 21.38 -2.41 -2.36
N GLN A 41 22.13 -3.08 -3.23
CA GLN A 41 23.28 -2.47 -3.89
C GLN A 41 22.86 -1.29 -4.79
N SER A 42 21.79 -1.44 -5.57
CA SER A 42 21.29 -0.33 -6.40
C SER A 42 20.72 0.82 -5.57
N TRP A 43 20.09 0.54 -4.43
CA TRP A 43 19.67 1.57 -3.49
C TRP A 43 20.86 2.32 -2.87
N GLU A 44 21.91 1.60 -2.45
CA GLU A 44 23.15 2.18 -1.93
C GLU A 44 23.82 3.07 -2.98
N LYS A 45 23.90 2.62 -4.23
CA LYS A 45 24.43 3.42 -5.36
C LYS A 45 23.65 4.71 -5.58
N LEU A 46 22.33 4.68 -5.48
CA LEU A 46 21.52 5.90 -5.53
C LEU A 46 21.88 6.88 -4.40
N LEU A 47 22.11 6.37 -3.19
CA LEU A 47 22.46 7.20 -2.03
C LEU A 47 23.92 7.70 -2.03
N GLU A 48 24.83 7.02 -2.73
CA GLU A 48 26.20 7.52 -2.94
C GLU A 48 26.21 8.80 -3.80
N GLY A 49 25.30 8.89 -4.78
CA GLY A 49 25.22 10.02 -5.72
C GLY A 49 24.20 11.09 -5.38
N HIS A 50 23.19 10.78 -4.55
CA HIS A 50 22.04 11.64 -4.32
C HIS A 50 21.52 11.58 -2.88
N THR A 51 21.10 12.73 -2.37
CA THR A 51 20.34 12.81 -1.13
C THR A 51 18.93 12.24 -1.32
N ARG A 52 18.31 11.79 -0.22
CA ARG A 52 16.90 11.33 -0.20
C ARG A 52 15.94 12.39 -0.75
N GLN A 53 16.19 13.66 -0.44
CA GLN A 53 15.39 14.78 -0.92
C GLN A 53 15.48 14.93 -2.45
N GLU A 54 16.68 14.84 -3.04
CA GLU A 54 16.89 14.93 -4.48
C GLU A 54 16.22 13.76 -5.22
N LEU A 55 16.37 12.54 -4.70
CA LEU A 55 15.70 11.35 -5.23
C LEU A 55 14.19 11.55 -5.27
N GLY A 56 13.62 11.97 -4.15
CA GLY A 56 12.19 12.23 -4.01
C GLY A 56 11.67 13.34 -4.92
N LEU A 57 12.42 14.44 -5.04
CA LEU A 57 12.05 15.56 -5.91
C LEU A 57 12.03 15.14 -7.39
N LYS A 58 13.06 14.40 -7.84
CA LYS A 58 13.13 13.90 -9.22
C LYS A 58 11.97 12.93 -9.51
N PHE A 59 11.68 12.04 -8.57
CA PHE A 59 10.55 11.13 -8.64
C PHE A 59 9.20 11.86 -8.78
N TYR A 60 8.89 12.81 -7.90
CA TYR A 60 7.61 13.53 -7.96
C TYR A 60 7.51 14.42 -9.20
N SER A 61 8.61 15.01 -9.67
CA SER A 61 8.65 15.75 -10.93
C SER A 61 8.22 14.87 -12.12
N LYS A 62 8.80 13.67 -12.24
CA LYS A 62 8.40 12.68 -13.26
C LYS A 62 6.96 12.20 -13.08
N PHE A 63 6.56 11.91 -11.85
CA PHE A 63 5.21 11.44 -11.56
C PHE A 63 4.14 12.45 -12.00
N PHE A 64 4.30 13.72 -11.65
CA PHE A 64 3.31 14.74 -11.95
C PHE A 64 3.30 15.21 -13.41
N THR A 65 4.39 14.97 -14.17
CA THR A 65 4.43 15.24 -15.61
C THR A 65 3.31 14.50 -16.35
N ASP A 66 3.09 13.22 -16.03
CA ASP A 66 2.07 12.38 -16.67
C ASP A 66 0.76 12.30 -15.85
N ASN A 67 0.73 12.86 -14.63
CA ASN A 67 -0.37 12.65 -13.67
C ASN A 67 -0.83 13.94 -12.97
N THR A 68 -0.96 15.03 -13.73
CA THR A 68 -1.38 16.33 -13.21
C THR A 68 -2.72 16.28 -12.45
N SER A 69 -3.65 15.42 -12.87
CA SER A 69 -4.93 15.20 -12.18
C SER A 69 -4.81 14.65 -10.76
N LEU A 70 -3.65 14.07 -10.40
CA LEU A 70 -3.41 13.50 -9.07
C LEU A 70 -2.82 14.53 -8.09
N HIS A 71 -2.46 15.74 -8.53
CA HIS A 71 -1.93 16.79 -7.64
C HIS A 71 -2.84 17.07 -6.43
N SER A 72 -4.16 17.06 -6.63
CA SER A 72 -5.13 17.33 -5.56
C SER A 72 -5.12 16.30 -4.43
N MET A 73 -4.52 15.12 -4.64
CA MET A 73 -4.35 14.10 -3.60
C MET A 73 -3.17 14.39 -2.66
N PHE A 74 -2.28 15.32 -3.02
CA PHE A 74 -1.08 15.66 -2.25
C PHE A 74 -1.25 17.03 -1.57
N THR A 75 -1.19 17.04 -0.25
CA THR A 75 -1.38 18.26 0.56
C THR A 75 -0.08 18.95 0.96
N ARG A 76 1.06 18.38 0.57
CA ARG A 76 2.41 18.87 0.88
C ARG A 76 3.18 19.02 -0.42
N THR A 77 4.20 19.87 -0.36
CA THR A 77 5.13 20.12 -1.47
C THR A 77 5.98 18.89 -1.79
N SER A 78 6.47 18.82 -3.04
CA SER A 78 7.21 17.66 -3.56
C SER A 78 8.53 17.39 -2.85
N ASP A 79 9.15 18.40 -2.25
CA ASP A 79 10.35 18.26 -1.41
C ASP A 79 10.05 17.48 -0.13
N VAL A 80 9.05 17.89 0.64
CA VAL A 80 8.64 17.25 1.90
C VAL A 80 8.08 15.85 1.65
N MET A 81 7.31 15.68 0.57
CA MET A 81 6.82 14.37 0.17
C MET A 81 7.95 13.48 -0.34
N GLY A 82 8.93 14.07 -1.02
CA GLY A 82 10.07 13.38 -1.60
C GLY A 82 10.94 12.71 -0.53
N GLU A 83 11.33 13.47 0.50
CA GLU A 83 12.12 12.95 1.61
C GLU A 83 11.39 11.81 2.33
N LYS A 84 10.11 12.00 2.68
CA LYS A 84 9.29 10.96 3.31
C LYS A 84 9.16 9.70 2.47
N PHE A 85 9.02 9.86 1.16
CA PHE A 85 8.90 8.73 0.25
C PHE A 85 10.22 7.95 0.17
N ALA A 86 11.35 8.66 0.09
CA ALA A 86 12.67 8.04 0.12
C ALA A 86 12.97 7.34 1.45
N ASP A 87 12.51 7.88 2.59
CA ASP A 87 12.61 7.23 3.89
C ASP A 87 11.81 5.92 3.94
N ILE A 88 10.56 5.94 3.46
CA ILE A 88 9.73 4.73 3.37
C ILE A 88 10.38 3.69 2.45
N LEU A 89 10.97 4.10 1.33
CA LEU A 89 11.71 3.20 0.45
C LEU A 89 12.94 2.60 1.14
N ALA A 90 13.71 3.39 1.89
CA ALA A 90 14.86 2.88 2.65
C ALA A 90 14.45 1.81 3.68
N ASP A 91 13.32 2.04 4.37
CA ASP A 91 12.76 1.07 5.29
C ASP A 91 12.32 -0.22 4.59
N ILE A 92 11.70 -0.10 3.42
CA ILE A 92 11.27 -1.23 2.59
C ILE A 92 12.48 -2.04 2.11
N VAL A 93 13.53 -1.37 1.62
CA VAL A 93 14.79 -2.02 1.20
C VAL A 93 15.40 -2.78 2.37
N THR A 94 15.35 -2.20 3.57
CA THR A 94 15.85 -2.84 4.79
C THR A 94 15.06 -4.11 5.14
N ALA A 95 13.75 -4.12 4.90
CA ALA A 95 12.83 -5.18 5.25
C ALA A 95 12.51 -6.15 4.09
N VAL A 96 13.25 -6.14 2.99
CA VAL A 96 12.88 -6.86 1.76
C VAL A 96 12.69 -8.38 1.96
N GLU A 97 13.44 -9.00 2.87
CA GLU A 97 13.27 -10.42 3.25
C GLU A 97 12.34 -10.64 4.46
N ASP A 98 11.99 -9.59 5.20
CA ASP A 98 11.10 -9.67 6.36
C ASP A 98 9.65 -9.39 5.97
N VAL A 99 8.97 -10.45 5.55
CA VAL A 99 7.54 -10.44 5.19
C VAL A 99 6.66 -9.88 6.29
N THR A 100 6.97 -10.18 7.55
CA THR A 100 6.13 -9.77 8.68
C THR A 100 6.27 -8.28 8.93
N ALA A 101 7.50 -7.77 8.97
CA ALA A 101 7.77 -6.35 9.07
C ALA A 101 7.16 -5.58 7.89
N MET A 102 7.28 -6.11 6.67
CA MET A 102 6.69 -5.52 5.48
C MET A 102 5.16 -5.41 5.63
N LYS A 103 4.47 -6.52 5.93
CA LYS A 103 3.01 -6.52 6.14
C LYS A 103 2.57 -5.53 7.21
N ASN A 104 3.24 -5.51 8.35
CA ASN A 104 2.90 -4.59 9.44
C ASN A 104 3.06 -3.12 9.02
N LYS A 105 4.12 -2.80 8.27
CA LYS A 105 4.35 -1.44 7.76
C LYS A 105 3.26 -1.02 6.77
N LEU A 106 2.89 -1.86 5.81
CA LEU A 106 1.82 -1.53 4.85
C LEU A 106 0.44 -1.44 5.53
N LYS A 107 0.16 -2.28 6.53
CA LYS A 107 -1.05 -2.15 7.35
C LYS A 107 -1.12 -0.80 8.06
N ALA A 108 -0.01 -0.32 8.62
CA ALA A 108 0.06 0.99 9.27
C ALA A 108 -0.12 2.17 8.29
N LEU A 109 0.23 2.00 7.01
CA LEU A 109 0.04 3.01 5.97
C LEU A 109 -1.40 3.06 5.44
N ALA A 110 -2.16 1.99 5.57
CA ALA A 110 -3.48 1.86 4.95
C ALA A 110 -4.49 2.95 5.36
N PRO A 111 -4.64 3.37 6.63
CA PRO A 111 -5.65 4.37 7.01
C PRO A 111 -5.46 5.71 6.28
N MET A 112 -4.20 6.16 6.16
CA MET A 112 -3.88 7.41 5.45
C MET A 112 -4.18 7.29 3.95
N HIS A 113 -3.76 6.18 3.33
CA HIS A 113 -3.99 5.93 1.91
C HIS A 113 -5.49 5.73 1.59
N LEU A 114 -6.26 5.16 2.51
CA LEU A 114 -7.71 5.02 2.41
C LEU A 114 -8.38 6.40 2.45
N LYS A 115 -7.97 7.26 3.38
CA LYS A 115 -8.51 8.63 3.54
C LYS A 115 -8.35 9.48 2.28
N VAL A 116 -7.22 9.36 1.57
CA VAL A 116 -6.98 10.12 0.32
C VAL A 116 -7.50 9.40 -0.93
N GLY A 117 -8.10 8.21 -0.80
CA GLY A 117 -8.73 7.50 -1.91
C GLY A 117 -7.75 6.85 -2.88
N VAL A 118 -6.63 6.33 -2.39
CA VAL A 118 -5.65 5.61 -3.23
C VAL A 118 -6.28 4.35 -3.83
N LYS A 119 -6.04 4.16 -5.14
CA LYS A 119 -6.47 3.01 -5.93
C LYS A 119 -5.25 2.25 -6.45
N ILE A 120 -5.44 0.98 -6.78
CA ILE A 120 -4.37 0.14 -7.35
C ILE A 120 -3.76 0.74 -8.64
N GLU A 121 -4.56 1.44 -9.44
CA GLU A 121 -4.12 2.16 -10.65
C GLU A 121 -3.12 3.29 -10.34
N HIS A 122 -3.22 3.92 -9.17
CA HIS A 122 -2.27 4.96 -8.75
C HIS A 122 -0.89 4.35 -8.47
N SER A 123 -0.84 3.16 -7.87
CA SER A 123 0.42 2.44 -7.63
C SER A 123 1.15 2.07 -8.92
N ALA A 124 0.41 1.72 -9.98
CA ALA A 124 1.01 1.45 -11.29
C ALA A 124 1.67 2.70 -11.90
N ARG A 125 0.99 3.85 -11.85
CA ARG A 125 1.53 5.15 -12.31
C ARG A 125 2.75 5.57 -11.50
N MET A 126 2.70 5.35 -10.20
CA MET A 126 3.79 5.65 -9.27
C MET A 126 5.02 4.76 -9.54
N GLY A 127 4.83 3.46 -9.79
CA GLY A 127 5.91 2.55 -10.19
C GLY A 127 6.59 2.97 -11.50
N LYS A 128 5.81 3.37 -12.52
CA LYS A 128 6.37 3.89 -13.79
C LYS A 128 7.30 5.09 -13.53
N ALA A 129 6.87 6.05 -12.72
CA ALA A 129 7.67 7.22 -12.39
C ALA A 129 8.92 6.87 -11.56
N LEU A 130 8.79 5.91 -10.63
CA LEU A 130 9.91 5.41 -9.83
C LEU A 130 10.99 4.77 -10.70
N PHE A 131 10.62 3.85 -11.59
CA PHE A 131 11.59 3.16 -12.45
C PHE A 131 12.22 4.11 -13.46
N ALA A 132 11.45 5.05 -14.02
CA ALA A 132 12.01 6.11 -14.86
C ALA A 132 12.95 7.05 -14.10
N THR A 133 12.81 7.15 -12.76
CA THR A 133 13.75 7.90 -11.92
C THR A 133 15.04 7.13 -11.73
N PHE A 134 14.93 5.84 -11.41
CA PHE A 134 16.09 4.96 -11.21
C PHE A 134 16.89 4.76 -12.49
N GLU A 135 16.21 4.57 -13.63
CA GLU A 135 16.85 4.46 -14.95
C GLU A 135 17.73 5.67 -15.26
N ASP A 136 17.21 6.89 -15.06
CA ASP A 136 18.01 8.10 -15.30
C ASP A 136 19.19 8.27 -14.33
N LEU A 137 19.08 7.76 -13.09
CA LEU A 137 20.07 8.02 -12.03
C LEU A 137 21.15 6.95 -11.93
N LEU A 138 20.79 5.69 -12.18
CA LEU A 138 21.72 4.56 -12.18
C LEU A 138 22.35 4.35 -13.56
N ALA A 139 21.74 4.84 -14.64
CA ALA A 139 22.26 4.74 -16.00
C ALA A 139 22.67 3.30 -16.35
N GLU A 140 23.97 3.03 -16.56
CA GLU A 140 24.50 1.71 -16.90
C GLU A 140 24.27 0.65 -15.81
N GLU A 141 24.14 1.07 -14.53
CA GLU A 141 23.84 0.19 -13.40
C GLU A 141 22.36 -0.20 -13.34
N TRP A 142 21.48 0.44 -14.13
CA TRP A 142 20.08 0.04 -14.29
C TRP A 142 19.93 -1.13 -15.26
N THR A 143 20.57 -2.25 -14.91
CA THR A 143 20.53 -3.47 -15.71
C THR A 143 19.15 -4.11 -15.73
N SER A 144 18.94 -5.06 -16.66
CA SER A 144 17.66 -5.77 -16.77
C SER A 144 17.29 -6.54 -15.50
N GLU A 145 18.29 -7.04 -14.79
CA GLU A 145 18.19 -7.78 -13.54
C GLU A 145 17.81 -6.87 -12.38
N VAL A 146 18.45 -5.70 -12.27
CA VAL A 146 18.10 -4.68 -11.27
C VAL A 146 16.68 -4.18 -11.49
N ARG A 147 16.32 -3.89 -12.75
CA ARG A 147 14.95 -3.52 -13.11
C ARG A 147 13.94 -4.59 -12.70
N ALA A 148 14.20 -5.86 -13.02
CA ALA A 148 13.30 -6.96 -12.66
C ALA A 148 13.14 -7.10 -11.14
N ALA A 149 14.22 -6.91 -10.37
CA ALA A 149 14.20 -6.94 -8.92
C ALA A 149 13.28 -5.86 -8.32
N TRP A 150 13.40 -4.62 -8.82
CA TRP A 150 12.57 -3.50 -8.38
C TRP A 150 11.11 -3.61 -8.86
N GLU A 151 10.87 -4.11 -10.06
CA GLU A 151 9.52 -4.41 -10.57
C GLU A 151 8.82 -5.47 -9.71
N TRP A 152 9.55 -6.52 -9.33
CA TRP A 152 9.06 -7.54 -8.41
C TRP A 152 8.68 -6.95 -7.04
N LEU A 153 9.61 -6.19 -6.43
CA LEU A 153 9.38 -5.57 -5.12
C LEU A 153 8.18 -4.61 -5.16
N TRP A 154 8.12 -3.74 -6.16
CA TRP A 154 7.01 -2.79 -6.31
C TRP A 154 5.66 -3.46 -6.52
N SER A 155 5.63 -4.53 -7.32
CA SER A 155 4.43 -5.33 -7.55
C SER A 155 3.93 -5.93 -6.24
N TRP A 156 4.84 -6.49 -5.45
CA TRP A 156 4.50 -7.08 -4.15
C TRP A 156 3.97 -6.02 -3.17
N LEU A 157 4.65 -4.88 -3.04
CA LEU A 157 4.23 -3.76 -2.18
C LEU A 157 2.86 -3.21 -2.58
N SER A 158 2.62 -3.03 -3.88
CA SER A 158 1.36 -2.50 -4.41
C SER A 158 0.18 -3.41 -4.03
N GLN A 159 0.39 -4.72 -4.08
CA GLN A 159 -0.62 -5.71 -3.72
C GLN A 159 -0.83 -5.76 -2.20
N LEU A 160 0.23 -5.73 -1.40
CA LEU A 160 0.13 -5.68 0.06
C LEU A 160 -0.60 -4.42 0.55
N LEU A 161 -0.27 -3.26 -0.02
CA LEU A 161 -0.97 -2.02 0.28
C LEU A 161 -2.45 -2.11 -0.11
N HIS A 162 -2.75 -2.65 -1.30
CA HIS A 162 -4.13 -2.81 -1.74
C HIS A 162 -4.93 -3.74 -0.83
N GLN A 163 -4.36 -4.89 -0.43
CA GLN A 163 -4.98 -5.79 0.54
C GLN A 163 -5.21 -5.08 1.87
N SER A 164 -4.22 -4.33 2.35
CA SER A 164 -4.34 -3.58 3.61
C SER A 164 -5.43 -2.50 3.55
N LEU A 165 -5.64 -1.89 2.38
CA LEU A 165 -6.72 -0.93 2.14
C LEU A 165 -8.10 -1.60 2.13
N GLU A 166 -8.21 -2.80 1.56
CA GLU A 166 -9.43 -3.61 1.60
C GLU A 166 -9.75 -4.05 3.03
N ASP A 167 -8.76 -4.54 3.77
CA ASP A 167 -8.91 -4.94 5.17
C ASP A 167 -9.38 -3.75 6.02
N ALA A 168 -8.73 -2.58 5.89
CA ALA A 168 -9.13 -1.36 6.61
C ALA A 168 -10.56 -0.90 6.24
N ARG A 169 -10.96 -1.04 4.98
CA ARG A 169 -12.34 -0.73 4.53
C ARG A 169 -13.35 -1.71 5.14
N ASN A 170 -13.02 -2.99 5.18
CA ASN A 170 -13.88 -4.03 5.74
C ASN A 170 -14.04 -3.85 7.25
N GLU A 171 -12.93 -3.60 7.98
CA GLU A 171 -12.95 -3.29 9.41
C GLU A 171 -13.85 -2.08 9.70
N ALA A 172 -13.70 -0.99 8.94
CA ALA A 172 -14.56 0.19 9.09
C ALA A 172 -16.04 -0.12 8.80
N THR A 173 -16.32 -0.92 7.77
CA THR A 173 -17.68 -1.32 7.41
C THR A 173 -18.33 -2.16 8.50
N VAL A 174 -17.60 -3.13 9.06
CA VAL A 174 -18.09 -3.97 10.15
C VAL A 174 -18.42 -3.13 11.38
N VAL A 175 -17.53 -2.19 11.75
CA VAL A 175 -17.77 -1.29 12.89
C VAL A 175 -19.01 -0.42 12.66
N THR A 176 -19.16 0.19 11.48
CA THR A 176 -20.34 1.01 11.16
C THR A 176 -21.61 0.18 11.16
N TYR A 177 -21.61 -0.99 10.50
CA TYR A 177 -22.79 -1.85 10.43
C TYR A 177 -23.17 -2.42 11.80
N SER A 178 -22.20 -2.85 12.61
CA SER A 178 -22.48 -3.35 13.96
C SER A 178 -22.97 -2.23 14.88
N TRP A 179 -22.47 -1.01 14.69
CA TRP A 179 -22.96 0.16 15.41
C TRP A 179 -24.39 0.49 15.01
N ASP A 180 -24.70 0.52 13.71
CA ASP A 180 -26.05 0.76 13.21
C ASP A 180 -27.04 -0.30 13.74
N LEU A 181 -26.67 -1.57 13.72
CA LEU A 181 -27.48 -2.65 14.31
C LEU A 181 -27.69 -2.48 15.82
N ALA A 182 -26.65 -2.11 16.56
CA ALA A 182 -26.76 -1.88 18.00
C ALA A 182 -27.68 -0.70 18.29
N MET A 183 -27.58 0.37 17.49
CA MET A 183 -28.40 1.58 17.61
C MET A 183 -29.83 1.42 17.06
N ASP A 184 -30.11 0.43 16.21
CA ASP A 184 -31.46 0.12 15.73
C ASP A 184 -32.35 -0.43 16.87
N SER A 185 -31.72 -1.05 17.87
CA SER A 185 -32.38 -1.61 19.04
C SER A 185 -32.20 -0.79 20.33
N ASN A 186 -31.38 0.27 20.30
CA ASN A 186 -31.01 1.04 21.49
C ASN A 186 -30.73 2.51 21.14
N THR A 187 -31.09 3.42 22.03
CA THR A 187 -30.66 4.81 21.98
C THR A 187 -29.19 4.96 22.41
N ALA A 188 -28.58 6.12 22.10
CA ALA A 188 -27.20 6.39 22.49
C ALA A 188 -27.03 6.44 24.03
N GLU A 189 -28.08 6.83 24.75
CA GLU A 189 -28.13 6.86 26.21
C GLU A 189 -28.15 5.43 26.77
N GLU A 190 -29.05 4.57 26.28
CA GLU A 190 -29.14 3.15 26.68
C GLU A 190 -27.83 2.38 26.38
N MET A 191 -27.20 2.64 25.23
CA MET A 191 -25.89 2.07 24.90
C MET A 191 -24.78 2.58 25.82
N GLY A 192 -24.84 3.85 26.23
CA GLY A 192 -23.92 4.45 27.18
C GLY A 192 -24.04 3.82 28.57
N GLU A 193 -25.27 3.69 29.06
CA GLU A 193 -25.57 3.03 30.34
C GLU A 193 -25.08 1.58 30.34
N LEU A 194 -25.40 0.80 29.29
CA LEU A 194 -24.97 -0.59 29.16
C LEU A 194 -23.44 -0.72 29.16
N LEU A 195 -22.73 0.20 28.49
CA LEU A 195 -21.28 0.22 28.45
C LEU A 195 -20.69 0.50 29.84
N PHE A 196 -21.19 1.51 30.55
CA PHE A 196 -20.70 1.88 31.87
C PHE A 196 -21.03 0.84 32.94
N ASP A 197 -22.23 0.25 32.89
CA ASP A 197 -22.62 -0.85 33.78
C ASP A 197 -21.68 -2.05 33.59
N THR A 198 -21.45 -2.46 32.34
CA THR A 198 -20.52 -3.54 32.02
C THR A 198 -19.09 -3.21 32.47
N LEU A 199 -18.62 -1.99 32.21
CA LEU A 199 -17.30 -1.52 32.61
C LEU A 199 -17.12 -1.59 34.13
N PHE A 200 -18.12 -1.15 34.89
CA PHE A 200 -18.08 -1.12 36.35
C PHE A 200 -18.34 -2.49 37.00
N GLU A 201 -18.98 -3.43 36.31
CA GLU A 201 -19.00 -4.82 36.72
C GLU A 201 -17.63 -5.48 36.55
N LEU A 202 -16.96 -5.25 35.41
CA LEU A 202 -15.65 -5.82 35.11
C LEU A 202 -14.51 -5.15 35.88
N ALA A 203 -14.64 -3.86 36.19
CA ALA A 203 -13.68 -3.07 36.95
C ALA A 203 -14.38 -2.23 38.04
N PRO A 204 -14.81 -2.85 39.15
CA PRO A 204 -15.58 -2.17 40.20
C PRO A 204 -14.85 -0.99 40.86
N ASN A 205 -13.52 -1.00 40.83
CA ASN A 205 -12.67 0.06 41.36
C ASN A 205 -12.69 1.36 40.52
N LEU A 206 -13.33 1.34 39.35
CA LEU A 206 -13.53 2.52 38.51
C LEU A 206 -14.88 3.22 38.77
N LYS A 207 -15.75 2.65 39.63
CA LYS A 207 -16.98 3.33 40.03
C LYS A 207 -16.64 4.66 40.73
N PRO A 208 -17.24 5.79 40.30
CA PRO A 208 -17.00 7.10 40.90
C PRO A 208 -17.51 7.22 42.34
#